data_AF-A0A951C1Y3-F1
#
_entry.id   AF-A0A951C1Y3-F1
#
_cell.length_a   1.000
_cell.length_b   1.000
_cell.length_c   1.000
_cell.angle_alpha   90.00
_cell.angle_beta   90.00
_cell.angle_gamma   90.00
#
_symmetry.space_group_name_H-M   'P 1'
#
loop_
_entity.id
_entity.type
_entity.pdbx_description
1 polymer ?
#
loop_
_entity_poly.entity_id
_entity_poly.type
_entity_poly.pdbx_seq_one_letter_code
_entity_poly.pdbx_strand_id
1 'polypeptide(L)'
;MQSYLRANIVMEPLVAQWYAWAHLIPPATAARNITERHLRIMDSYITNPEAHAAAARNPKLLGGPFMDFGGHRTGDVERLRERTRAECRHLIALSEAIEKLDELLREKATGHSLDSLYALIPGPLRGYVELVYDLNHRASFRLLEPLLYRSKYYEPSLQAVMLSPIHADDRPFVLSTPRFQTPDSVDLQVPFSHPGLDALHRMKTAPGDPQELEEMLGVGREAREVFQSFFTPEPPPAYERYTGDGARWRYFGHACILLETRSTSILFDPVLSYTYESRISRYTYQDLPSSIDYVIITHNHQDHILFE
;
A
#
# COMPACT_ATOMS: atom_id res chain seq x y z
N MET A 1 10.92 12.59 26.92
CA MET A 1 11.74 13.72 26.40
C MET A 1 11.17 14.04 25.03
N GLN A 2 10.91 15.32 24.76
CA GLN A 2 10.35 15.74 23.48
C GLN A 2 11.34 15.46 22.35
N SER A 3 10.89 14.77 21.30
CA SER A 3 11.73 14.29 20.18
C SER A 3 11.00 14.41 18.85
N TYR A 4 11.77 14.33 17.76
CA TYR A 4 11.30 14.30 16.38
C TYR A 4 11.52 12.90 15.79
N LEU A 5 10.71 12.53 14.79
CA LEU A 5 10.95 11.34 13.98
C LEU A 5 12.17 11.60 13.10
N ARG A 6 13.13 10.66 13.09
CA ARG A 6 14.33 10.77 12.25
C ARG A 6 13.98 10.86 10.78
N ALA A 7 14.82 11.58 10.04
CA ALA A 7 14.51 11.95 8.68
C ALA A 7 14.53 10.76 7.69
N ASN A 8 15.14 9.66 8.10
CA ASN A 8 15.40 8.48 7.31
C ASN A 8 14.57 7.27 7.75
N ILE A 9 13.43 7.49 8.41
CA ILE A 9 12.51 6.40 8.79
C ILE A 9 11.43 6.28 7.72
N VAL A 10 11.46 5.14 7.03
CA VAL A 10 10.48 4.73 6.01
C VAL A 10 9.25 4.15 6.68
N MET A 11 8.08 4.40 6.09
CA MET A 11 6.81 3.83 6.51
C MET A 11 6.18 3.03 5.38
N GLU A 12 6.52 1.74 5.25
CA GLU A 12 5.92 0.91 4.20
C GLU A 12 4.49 0.48 4.59
N PRO A 13 3.46 0.87 3.81
CA PRO A 13 2.09 0.42 4.06
C PRO A 13 1.91 -0.99 3.53
N LEU A 14 1.22 -1.84 4.29
CA LEU A 14 1.03 -3.27 3.98
C LEU A 14 -0.44 -3.65 4.02
N VAL A 15 -0.84 -4.54 3.11
CA VAL A 15 -2.12 -5.28 3.19
C VAL A 15 -1.80 -6.77 3.12
N ALA A 16 -2.17 -7.52 4.17
CA ALA A 16 -1.86 -8.94 4.32
C ALA A 16 -0.36 -9.25 4.11
N GLN A 17 0.53 -8.37 4.61
CA GLN A 17 1.99 -8.43 4.49
C GLN A 17 2.55 -8.22 3.08
N TRP A 18 1.76 -7.68 2.15
CA TRP A 18 2.25 -7.23 0.85
C TRP A 18 2.26 -5.70 0.79
N TYR A 19 3.25 -5.11 0.11
CA TYR A 19 3.31 -3.67 -0.09
C TYR A 19 1.98 -3.16 -0.68
N ALA A 20 1.35 -2.23 0.01
CA ALA A 20 0.03 -1.73 -0.31
C ALA A 20 0.07 -0.81 -1.53
N TRP A 21 -0.94 -0.97 -2.38
CA TRP A 21 -1.18 -0.10 -3.52
C TRP A 21 -2.68 -0.07 -3.78
N ALA A 22 -3.14 0.85 -4.64
CA ALA A 22 -4.56 1.16 -4.80
C ALA A 22 -5.47 -0.07 -5.00
N HIS A 23 -5.03 -1.09 -5.74
CA HIS A 23 -5.85 -2.28 -6.01
C HIS A 23 -5.92 -3.30 -4.86
N LEU A 24 -5.23 -3.07 -3.75
CA LEU A 24 -5.36 -3.85 -2.50
C LEU A 24 -6.36 -3.23 -1.50
N ILE A 25 -6.97 -2.09 -1.82
CA ILE A 25 -7.92 -1.41 -0.93
C ILE A 25 -9.37 -1.77 -1.23
N PRO A 26 -9.87 -1.68 -2.49
CA PRO A 26 -11.22 -2.14 -2.80
C PRO A 26 -11.33 -3.66 -2.58
N PRO A 27 -12.37 -4.14 -1.87
CA PRO A 27 -12.49 -5.56 -1.51
C PRO A 27 -12.42 -6.54 -2.68
N ALA A 28 -13.06 -6.21 -3.80
CA ALA A 28 -13.09 -7.09 -4.96
C ALA A 28 -11.74 -7.22 -5.65
N THR A 29 -11.00 -6.12 -5.82
CA THR A 29 -9.66 -6.15 -6.43
C THR A 29 -8.62 -6.72 -5.47
N ALA A 30 -8.76 -6.46 -4.16
CA ALA A 30 -7.94 -7.08 -3.13
C ALA A 30 -8.10 -8.60 -3.13
N ALA A 31 -9.36 -9.09 -3.16
CA ALA A 31 -9.67 -10.51 -3.28
C ALA A 31 -8.99 -11.17 -4.49
N ARG A 32 -9.09 -10.56 -5.68
CA ARG A 32 -8.43 -11.08 -6.89
C ARG A 32 -6.90 -11.05 -6.78
N ASN A 33 -6.30 -9.99 -6.22
CA ASN A 33 -4.84 -9.95 -6.04
C ASN A 33 -4.37 -11.01 -5.03
N ILE A 34 -5.10 -11.21 -3.94
CA ILE A 34 -4.76 -12.23 -2.94
C ILE A 34 -4.79 -13.63 -3.58
N THR A 35 -5.83 -13.99 -4.34
CA THR A 35 -5.96 -15.34 -4.93
C THR A 35 -5.13 -15.53 -6.19
N GLU A 36 -5.22 -14.60 -7.14
CA GLU A 36 -4.67 -14.76 -8.49
C GLU A 36 -3.21 -14.35 -8.61
N ARG A 37 -2.68 -13.65 -7.61
CA ARG A 37 -1.30 -13.15 -7.60
C ARG A 37 -0.54 -13.59 -6.36
N HIS A 38 -0.90 -13.12 -5.17
CA HIS A 38 -0.10 -13.33 -3.95
C HIS A 38 0.02 -14.81 -3.56
N LEU A 39 -1.10 -15.53 -3.47
CA LEU A 39 -1.10 -16.97 -3.18
C LEU A 39 -0.32 -17.77 -4.24
N ARG A 40 -0.48 -17.43 -5.53
CA ARG A 40 0.26 -18.09 -6.62
C ARG A 40 1.76 -17.84 -6.58
N ILE A 41 2.18 -16.60 -6.26
CA ILE A 41 3.60 -16.26 -6.09
C ILE A 41 4.19 -17.05 -4.91
N MET A 42 3.46 -17.14 -3.79
CA MET A 42 3.89 -17.95 -2.64
C MET A 42 4.02 -19.44 -3.00
N ASP A 43 3.01 -20.02 -3.67
CA ASP A 43 3.05 -21.42 -4.10
C ASP A 43 4.22 -21.71 -5.06
N SER A 44 4.47 -20.80 -6.01
CA SER A 44 5.62 -20.87 -6.92
C SER A 44 6.95 -20.81 -6.16
N TYR A 45 7.10 -19.87 -5.22
CA TYR A 45 8.33 -19.69 -4.45
C TYR A 45 8.63 -20.91 -3.57
N ILE A 46 7.62 -21.44 -2.89
CA ILE A 46 7.75 -22.63 -2.03
C ILE A 46 8.22 -23.84 -2.84
N THR A 47 7.75 -23.95 -4.08
CA THR A 47 8.12 -25.06 -4.97
C THR A 47 9.55 -24.92 -5.50
N ASN A 48 10.01 -23.71 -5.84
CA ASN A 48 11.31 -23.48 -6.45
C ASN A 48 11.95 -22.13 -6.04
N PRO A 49 12.48 -22.01 -4.81
CA PRO A 49 13.02 -20.75 -4.30
C PRO A 49 14.29 -20.29 -5.06
N GLU A 50 15.09 -21.22 -5.57
CA GLU A 50 16.30 -20.91 -6.34
C GLU A 50 16.00 -20.26 -7.69
N ALA A 51 14.92 -20.67 -8.37
CA ALA A 51 14.49 -20.03 -9.61
C ALA A 51 14.07 -18.58 -9.38
N HIS A 52 13.39 -18.31 -8.27
CA HIS A 52 13.02 -16.95 -7.88
C HIS A 52 14.26 -16.10 -7.57
N ALA A 53 15.23 -16.64 -6.82
CA ALA A 53 16.50 -15.96 -6.54
C ALA A 53 17.29 -15.65 -7.83
N ALA A 54 17.32 -16.58 -8.79
CA ALA A 54 17.95 -16.36 -10.08
C ALA A 54 17.23 -15.30 -10.91
N ALA A 55 15.88 -15.31 -10.90
CA ALA A 55 15.07 -14.34 -11.63
C ALA A 55 15.17 -12.93 -11.04
N ALA A 56 15.14 -12.78 -9.71
CA ALA A 56 15.27 -11.50 -9.02
C ALA A 56 16.63 -10.81 -9.29
N ARG A 57 17.70 -11.60 -9.47
CA ARG A 57 19.03 -11.07 -9.87
C ARG A 57 19.13 -10.67 -11.34
N ASN A 58 18.17 -11.03 -12.19
CA ASN A 58 18.19 -10.71 -13.61
C ASN A 58 17.43 -9.39 -13.87
N PRO A 59 18.11 -8.30 -14.27
CA PRO A 59 17.45 -7.00 -14.50
C PRO A 59 16.30 -7.04 -15.51
N LYS A 60 16.32 -7.99 -16.45
CA LYS A 60 15.25 -8.15 -17.45
C LYS A 60 13.97 -8.77 -16.89
N LEU A 61 14.05 -9.39 -15.72
CA LEU A 61 12.93 -10.07 -15.05
C LEU A 61 12.45 -9.31 -13.81
N LEU A 62 13.11 -8.20 -13.45
CA LEU A 62 12.64 -7.30 -12.40
C LEU A 62 11.24 -6.79 -12.72
N GLY A 63 10.38 -6.75 -11.71
CA GLY A 63 8.96 -6.48 -11.86
C GLY A 63 8.08 -7.73 -12.06
N GLY A 64 8.69 -8.88 -12.37
CA GLY A 64 8.00 -10.15 -12.50
C GLY A 64 7.48 -10.73 -11.17
N PRO A 65 6.71 -11.83 -11.21
CA PRO A 65 6.14 -12.50 -10.04
C PRO A 65 7.18 -13.31 -9.24
N PHE A 66 8.34 -12.72 -8.94
CA PHE A 66 9.46 -13.37 -8.28
C PHE A 66 9.72 -12.71 -6.93
N MET A 67 9.55 -13.47 -5.84
CA MET A 67 10.00 -13.08 -4.49
C MET A 67 11.52 -12.96 -4.41
N ASP A 68 11.98 -11.88 -3.79
CA ASP A 68 13.40 -11.58 -3.61
C ASP A 68 13.86 -11.83 -2.17
N PHE A 69 13.97 -13.11 -1.80
CA PHE A 69 14.54 -13.58 -0.53
C PHE A 69 15.86 -14.34 -0.71
N GLY A 70 16.47 -14.25 -1.89
CA GLY A 70 17.73 -14.94 -2.19
C GLY A 70 17.68 -16.47 -2.12
N GLY A 71 16.50 -17.08 -2.15
CA GLY A 71 16.31 -18.54 -2.03
C GLY A 71 16.08 -19.02 -0.59
N HIS A 72 16.02 -18.10 0.39
CA HIS A 72 15.83 -18.41 1.80
C HIS A 72 14.39 -18.16 2.27
N ARG A 73 14.12 -18.33 3.57
CA ARG A 73 12.83 -17.99 4.20
C ARG A 73 11.61 -18.76 3.70
N THR A 74 11.78 -19.89 3.01
CA THR A 74 10.67 -20.73 2.53
C THR A 74 9.67 -21.06 3.64
N GLY A 75 10.13 -21.42 4.83
CA GLY A 75 9.25 -21.70 5.97
C GLY A 75 8.44 -20.48 6.44
N ASP A 76 8.95 -19.25 6.28
CA ASP A 76 8.19 -18.03 6.60
C ASP A 76 7.10 -17.78 5.56
N VAL A 77 7.41 -18.03 4.28
CA VAL A 77 6.46 -17.95 3.17
C VAL A 77 5.35 -18.99 3.30
N GLU A 78 5.68 -20.22 3.71
CA GLU A 78 4.68 -21.26 4.01
C GLU A 78 3.72 -20.81 5.12
N ARG A 79 4.25 -20.28 6.24
CA ARG A 79 3.41 -19.77 7.34
C ARG A 79 2.54 -18.60 6.90
N LEU A 80 3.08 -17.67 6.10
CA LEU A 80 2.31 -16.56 5.55
C LEU A 80 1.19 -17.06 4.64
N ARG A 81 1.46 -18.04 3.78
CA ARG A 81 0.46 -18.63 2.88
C ARG A 81 -0.69 -19.25 3.67
N GLU A 82 -0.39 -20.08 4.67
CA GLU A 82 -1.42 -20.73 5.48
C GLU A 82 -2.23 -19.71 6.29
N ARG A 83 -1.57 -18.70 6.88
CA ARG A 83 -2.26 -17.58 7.55
C ARG A 83 -3.18 -16.84 6.59
N THR A 84 -2.69 -16.51 5.39
CA THR A 84 -3.49 -15.81 4.36
C THR A 84 -4.72 -16.63 3.99
N ARG A 85 -4.59 -17.96 3.82
CA ARG A 85 -5.74 -18.84 3.53
C ARG A 85 -6.77 -18.85 4.65
N ALA A 86 -6.32 -18.82 5.90
CA ALA A 86 -7.19 -18.81 7.07
C ALA A 86 -7.90 -17.47 7.27
N GLU A 87 -7.15 -16.37 7.32
CA GLU A 87 -7.65 -15.03 7.62
C GLU A 87 -8.45 -14.44 6.44
N CYS A 88 -7.96 -14.62 5.21
CA CYS A 88 -8.61 -14.08 4.01
C CYS A 88 -9.67 -15.02 3.41
N ARG A 89 -10.17 -16.03 4.14
CA ARG A 89 -11.15 -17.02 3.63
C ARG A 89 -12.37 -16.36 2.97
N HIS A 90 -12.86 -15.27 3.55
CA HIS A 90 -14.01 -14.54 3.03
C HIS A 90 -13.67 -13.80 1.72
N LEU A 91 -12.48 -13.21 1.59
CA LEU A 91 -11.97 -12.61 0.35
C LEU A 91 -11.74 -13.67 -0.74
N ILE A 92 -11.21 -14.84 -0.38
CA ILE A 92 -11.06 -15.97 -1.32
C ILE A 92 -12.44 -16.37 -1.88
N ALA A 93 -13.45 -16.49 -1.01
CA ALA A 93 -14.82 -16.77 -1.45
C ALA A 93 -15.42 -15.65 -2.32
N LEU A 94 -15.07 -14.38 -2.07
CA LEU A 94 -15.48 -13.26 -2.93
C LEU A 94 -14.83 -13.35 -4.32
N SER A 95 -13.53 -13.67 -4.38
CA SER A 95 -12.80 -13.86 -5.65
C SER A 95 -13.44 -14.95 -6.50
N GLU A 96 -13.75 -16.11 -5.91
CA GLU A 96 -14.44 -17.20 -6.60
C GLU A 96 -15.85 -16.80 -7.06
N ALA A 97 -16.57 -16.00 -6.26
CA ALA A 97 -17.91 -15.55 -6.61
C ALA A 97 -17.91 -14.60 -7.81
N ILE A 98 -16.88 -13.76 -7.96
CA ILE A 98 -16.69 -12.88 -9.12
C ILE A 98 -16.54 -13.71 -10.39
N GLU A 99 -15.72 -14.75 -10.34
CA GLU A 99 -15.50 -15.66 -11.48
C GLU A 99 -16.77 -16.45 -11.82
N LYS A 100 -17.44 -17.03 -10.82
CA LYS A 100 -18.71 -17.76 -11.00
C LYS A 100 -19.83 -16.89 -11.55
N LEU A 101 -19.88 -15.61 -11.17
CA LEU A 101 -20.88 -14.69 -11.72
C LEU A 101 -20.61 -14.39 -13.19
N ASP A 102 -19.35 -14.17 -13.57
CA ASP A 102 -18.97 -13.96 -14.96
C ASP A 102 -19.30 -15.18 -15.84
N GLU A 103 -18.99 -16.39 -15.37
CA GLU A 103 -19.38 -17.65 -16.03
C GLU A 103 -20.90 -17.77 -16.18
N LEU A 104 -21.64 -17.51 -15.10
CA LEU A 104 -23.10 -17.57 -15.11
C LEU A 104 -23.71 -16.65 -16.17
N LEU A 105 -23.21 -15.42 -16.29
CA LEU A 105 -23.70 -14.47 -17.28
C LEU A 105 -23.37 -14.91 -18.69
N ARG A 106 -22.16 -15.43 -18.94
CA ARG A 106 -21.76 -15.98 -20.25
C ARG A 106 -22.65 -17.16 -20.66
N GLU A 107 -23.05 -18.01 -19.72
CA GLU A 107 -23.85 -19.20 -20.01
C GLU A 107 -25.34 -18.93 -20.14
N LYS A 108 -25.90 -18.05 -19.29
CA LYS A 108 -27.36 -17.92 -19.12
C LYS A 108 -27.97 -16.66 -19.73
N ALA A 109 -27.19 -15.63 -19.98
CA ALA A 109 -27.73 -14.39 -20.52
C ALA A 109 -27.91 -14.50 -22.04
N THR A 110 -29.16 -14.35 -22.51
CA THR A 110 -29.54 -14.60 -23.92
C THR A 110 -30.01 -13.35 -24.67
N GLY A 111 -29.79 -12.16 -24.10
CA GLY A 111 -30.24 -10.87 -24.65
C GLY A 111 -31.59 -10.39 -24.12
N HIS A 112 -32.28 -11.20 -23.33
CA HIS A 112 -33.53 -10.86 -22.64
C HIS A 112 -33.25 -10.20 -21.26
N SER A 113 -34.31 -9.84 -20.53
CA SER A 113 -34.18 -9.32 -19.16
C SER A 113 -33.27 -10.19 -18.28
N LEU A 114 -32.36 -9.55 -17.54
CA LEU A 114 -31.44 -10.19 -16.59
C LEU A 114 -32.07 -10.42 -15.21
N ASP A 115 -33.31 -9.97 -14.98
CA ASP A 115 -33.99 -9.98 -13.67
C ASP A 115 -33.97 -11.35 -13.00
N SER A 116 -34.31 -12.41 -13.74
CA SER A 116 -34.33 -13.78 -13.21
C SER A 116 -32.95 -14.30 -12.79
N LEU A 117 -31.87 -13.73 -13.33
CA LEU A 117 -30.49 -14.13 -12.99
C LEU A 117 -30.05 -13.61 -11.61
N TYR A 118 -30.72 -12.57 -11.06
CA TYR A 118 -30.41 -12.09 -9.71
C TYR A 118 -30.59 -13.18 -8.64
N ALA A 119 -31.57 -14.06 -8.80
CA ALA A 119 -31.80 -15.19 -7.91
C ALA A 119 -30.64 -16.21 -7.90
N LEU A 120 -29.84 -16.22 -8.97
CA LEU A 120 -28.73 -17.14 -9.19
C LEU A 120 -27.36 -16.52 -8.85
N ILE A 121 -27.31 -15.23 -8.50
CA ILE A 121 -26.05 -14.57 -8.11
C ILE A 121 -25.38 -15.35 -6.97
N PRO A 122 -24.06 -15.64 -7.05
CA PRO A 122 -23.33 -16.28 -5.98
C PRO A 122 -23.47 -15.54 -4.65
N GLY A 123 -23.62 -16.28 -3.55
CA GLY A 123 -23.88 -15.73 -2.21
C GLY A 123 -23.05 -14.50 -1.83
N PRO A 124 -21.70 -14.51 -2.00
CA PRO A 124 -20.85 -13.37 -1.69
C PRO A 124 -21.16 -12.06 -2.42
N LEU A 125 -21.82 -12.11 -3.58
CA LEU A 125 -22.13 -10.95 -4.42
C LEU A 125 -23.60 -10.53 -4.38
N ARG A 126 -24.47 -11.28 -3.69
CA ARG A 126 -25.89 -10.94 -3.59
C ARG A 126 -26.06 -9.59 -2.90
N GLY A 127 -26.71 -8.66 -3.59
CA GLY A 127 -26.90 -7.28 -3.12
C GLY A 127 -25.69 -6.36 -3.30
N TYR A 128 -24.58 -6.83 -3.90
CA TYR A 128 -23.37 -6.05 -4.12
C TYR A 128 -23.08 -5.77 -5.60
N VAL A 129 -23.98 -6.17 -6.50
CA VAL A 129 -23.78 -6.03 -7.95
C VAL A 129 -25.06 -5.58 -8.65
N GLU A 130 -24.88 -4.99 -9.82
CA GLU A 130 -25.95 -4.77 -10.79
C GLU A 130 -25.58 -5.43 -12.11
N LEU A 131 -26.50 -6.22 -12.64
CA LEU A 131 -26.34 -6.91 -13.91
C LEU A 131 -26.71 -5.95 -15.04
N VAL A 132 -25.87 -5.90 -16.08
CA VAL A 132 -26.02 -4.96 -17.21
C VAL A 132 -25.72 -5.66 -18.53
N TYR A 133 -26.19 -5.07 -19.62
CA TYR A 133 -25.66 -5.35 -20.96
C TYR A 133 -24.73 -4.22 -21.38
N ASP A 134 -23.62 -4.56 -22.04
CA ASP A 134 -22.80 -3.58 -22.73
C ASP A 134 -23.45 -3.11 -24.05
N LEU A 135 -22.77 -2.20 -24.76
CA LEU A 135 -23.23 -1.67 -26.05
C LEU A 135 -23.33 -2.72 -27.16
N ASN A 136 -22.75 -3.92 -26.96
CA ASN A 136 -22.77 -5.04 -27.89
C ASN A 136 -23.69 -6.18 -27.41
N HIS A 137 -24.58 -5.91 -26.45
CA HIS A 137 -25.48 -6.89 -25.84
C HIS A 137 -24.77 -8.06 -25.15
N ARG A 138 -23.54 -7.87 -24.68
CA ARG A 138 -22.85 -8.84 -23.82
C ARG A 138 -23.22 -8.57 -22.38
N ALA A 139 -23.69 -9.60 -21.69
CA ALA A 139 -24.03 -9.48 -20.27
C ALA A 139 -22.76 -9.30 -19.44
N SER A 140 -22.85 -8.43 -18.45
CA SER A 140 -21.78 -8.12 -17.50
C SER A 140 -22.40 -7.68 -16.17
N PHE A 141 -21.57 -7.26 -15.24
CA PHE A 141 -22.01 -6.70 -13.97
C PHE A 141 -21.11 -5.55 -13.54
N ARG A 142 -21.69 -4.60 -12.82
CA ARG A 142 -20.94 -3.59 -12.07
C ARG A 142 -20.99 -3.90 -10.59
N LEU A 143 -19.91 -3.58 -9.89
CA LEU A 143 -19.84 -3.68 -8.43
C LEU A 143 -20.46 -2.42 -7.79
N LEU A 144 -21.23 -2.61 -6.72
CA LEU A 144 -21.74 -1.54 -5.89
C LEU A 144 -20.72 -1.23 -4.79
N GLU A 145 -19.65 -0.51 -5.14
CA GLU A 145 -18.47 -0.30 -4.28
C GLU A 145 -18.79 0.18 -2.86
N PRO A 146 -19.67 1.18 -2.63
CA PRO A 146 -19.97 1.63 -1.27
C PRO A 146 -20.54 0.53 -0.37
N LEU A 147 -21.26 -0.44 -0.94
CA LEU A 147 -21.77 -1.59 -0.19
C LEU A 147 -20.66 -2.59 0.12
N LEU A 148 -19.74 -2.81 -0.82
CA LEU A 148 -18.56 -3.66 -0.57
C LEU A 148 -17.66 -3.09 0.53
N TYR A 149 -17.40 -1.78 0.53
CA TYR A 149 -16.62 -1.11 1.60
C TYR A 149 -17.28 -1.21 2.99
N ARG A 150 -18.61 -1.30 3.06
CA ARG A 150 -19.36 -1.46 4.32
C ARG A 150 -19.61 -2.91 4.69
N SER A 151 -19.22 -3.85 3.83
CA SER A 151 -19.39 -5.27 4.05
C SER A 151 -18.22 -5.85 4.84
N LYS A 152 -18.35 -7.12 5.24
CA LYS A 152 -17.25 -7.92 5.81
C LYS A 152 -16.04 -8.12 4.89
N TYR A 153 -16.13 -7.74 3.61
CA TYR A 153 -15.04 -7.92 2.65
C TYR A 153 -14.02 -6.77 2.69
N TYR A 154 -14.36 -5.62 3.29
CA TYR A 154 -13.37 -4.61 3.61
C TYR A 154 -12.84 -4.85 5.02
N GLU A 155 -11.61 -5.37 5.11
CA GLU A 155 -10.96 -5.70 6.38
C GLU A 155 -9.75 -4.79 6.66
N PRO A 156 -9.95 -3.65 7.37
CA PRO A 156 -8.84 -2.84 7.88
C PRO A 156 -7.90 -3.60 8.83
N SER A 157 -8.32 -4.72 9.42
CA SER A 157 -7.49 -5.63 10.21
C SER A 157 -6.35 -6.28 9.42
N LEU A 158 -6.44 -6.32 8.08
CA LEU A 158 -5.36 -6.80 7.22
C LEU A 158 -4.32 -5.72 6.92
N GLN A 159 -4.60 -4.46 7.28
CA GLN A 159 -3.67 -3.34 7.07
C GLN A 159 -2.64 -3.31 8.18
N ALA A 160 -1.41 -3.00 7.80
CA ALA A 160 -0.31 -2.82 8.72
C ALA A 160 0.69 -1.81 8.15
N VAL A 161 1.61 -1.35 8.98
CA VAL A 161 2.66 -0.42 8.60
C VAL A 161 3.99 -0.96 9.10
N MET A 162 4.99 -1.05 8.23
CA MET A 162 6.35 -1.42 8.62
C MET A 162 7.26 -0.20 8.63
N LEU A 163 7.81 0.10 9.79
CA LEU A 163 8.78 1.16 10.00
C LEU A 163 10.19 0.59 9.91
N SER A 164 11.07 1.24 9.15
CA SER A 164 12.49 0.85 9.09
C SER A 164 13.38 2.03 8.71
N PRO A 165 14.66 2.04 9.09
CA PRO A 165 15.59 3.04 8.62
C PRO A 165 15.98 2.77 7.15
N ILE A 166 16.16 3.85 6.39
CA ILE A 166 16.77 3.82 5.06
C ILE A 166 18.10 4.57 5.07
N HIS A 167 19.07 4.06 4.29
CA HIS A 167 20.43 4.60 4.23
C HIS A 167 20.95 4.80 2.80
N ALA A 168 20.18 4.40 1.79
CA ALA A 168 20.59 4.44 0.40
C ALA A 168 19.39 4.63 -0.52
N ASP A 169 19.67 5.01 -1.77
CA ASP A 169 18.66 5.28 -2.79
C ASP A 169 18.05 4.01 -3.38
N ASP A 170 18.82 2.94 -3.40
CA ASP A 170 18.40 1.70 -4.03
C ASP A 170 17.28 1.05 -3.23
N ARG A 171 16.16 0.83 -3.90
CA ARG A 171 14.99 0.16 -3.33
C ARG A 171 14.68 -1.06 -4.17
N PRO A 172 14.66 -2.27 -3.57
CA PRO A 172 14.31 -3.46 -4.31
C PRO A 172 12.86 -3.36 -4.80
N PHE A 173 12.53 -4.11 -5.85
CA PHE A 173 11.16 -4.17 -6.32
C PHE A 173 10.24 -4.79 -5.25
N VAL A 174 9.22 -4.06 -4.83
CA VAL A 174 8.46 -4.35 -3.59
C VAL A 174 7.18 -5.15 -3.81
N LEU A 175 6.66 -5.16 -5.05
CA LEU A 175 5.29 -5.62 -5.31
C LEU A 175 5.15 -7.13 -5.50
N SER A 176 6.26 -7.88 -5.55
CA SER A 176 6.28 -9.34 -5.71
C SER A 176 6.84 -10.07 -4.48
N THR A 177 7.22 -9.34 -3.43
CA THR A 177 7.88 -9.89 -2.25
C THR A 177 7.15 -9.43 -0.99
N PRO A 178 6.59 -10.35 -0.18
CA PRO A 178 5.95 -9.96 1.06
C PRO A 178 6.97 -9.33 2.03
N ARG A 179 6.48 -8.47 2.91
CA ARG A 179 7.28 -7.82 3.94
C ARG A 179 7.24 -8.63 5.22
N PHE A 180 8.43 -8.88 5.74
CA PHE A 180 8.65 -9.58 6.98
C PHE A 180 9.56 -8.74 7.85
N GLN A 181 9.23 -8.69 9.15
CA GLN A 181 10.01 -7.96 10.12
C GLN A 181 11.49 -8.39 10.11
N THR A 182 12.36 -7.39 10.08
CA THR A 182 13.81 -7.47 10.32
C THR A 182 14.15 -6.94 11.71
N PRO A 183 15.36 -7.22 12.25
CA PRO A 183 15.78 -6.72 13.57
C PRO A 183 15.70 -5.19 13.72
N ASP A 184 15.82 -4.49 12.60
CA ASP A 184 15.92 -3.04 12.47
C ASP A 184 14.54 -2.38 12.21
N SER A 185 13.47 -3.19 12.18
CA SER A 185 12.14 -2.76 11.77
C SER A 185 11.08 -3.00 12.85
N VAL A 186 10.02 -2.19 12.80
CA VAL A 186 8.85 -2.30 13.67
C VAL A 186 7.62 -2.49 12.80
N ASP A 187 6.94 -3.62 13.00
CA ASP A 187 5.65 -3.93 12.37
C ASP A 187 4.52 -3.42 13.27
N LEU A 188 3.71 -2.50 12.74
CA LEU A 188 2.55 -1.91 13.40
C LEU A 188 1.28 -2.48 12.78
N GLN A 189 0.57 -3.32 13.52
CA GLN A 189 -0.70 -3.91 13.11
C GLN A 189 -1.86 -2.94 13.38
N VAL A 190 -1.85 -1.82 12.66
CA VAL A 190 -2.85 -0.75 12.74
C VAL A 190 -3.44 -0.42 11.37
N PRO A 191 -4.73 -0.05 11.28
CA PRO A 191 -5.30 0.38 10.01
C PRO A 191 -4.69 1.70 9.54
N PHE A 192 -4.72 1.96 8.23
CA PHE A 192 -4.18 3.19 7.64
C PHE A 192 -4.89 4.46 8.15
N SER A 193 -6.12 4.33 8.64
CA SER A 193 -6.86 5.43 9.28
C SER A 193 -6.55 5.62 10.77
N HIS A 194 -5.59 4.89 11.32
CA HIS A 194 -5.26 4.97 12.74
C HIS A 194 -4.63 6.33 13.09
N PRO A 195 -5.17 7.10 14.05
CA PRO A 195 -4.71 8.46 14.34
C PRO A 195 -3.26 8.53 14.85
N GLY A 196 -2.72 7.41 15.33
CA GLY A 196 -1.31 7.31 15.71
C GLY A 196 -0.35 7.47 14.53
N LEU A 197 -0.79 7.15 13.30
CA LEU A 197 0.02 7.38 12.10
C LEU A 197 0.14 8.87 11.78
N ASP A 198 -0.93 9.64 11.98
CA ASP A 198 -0.89 11.11 11.86
C ASP A 198 0.00 11.73 12.94
N ALA A 199 -0.06 11.23 14.18
CA ALA A 199 0.79 11.67 15.28
C ALA A 199 2.27 11.39 14.99
N LEU A 200 2.59 10.18 14.51
CA LEU A 200 3.93 9.80 14.09
C LEU A 200 4.46 10.69 12.96
N HIS A 201 3.65 10.95 11.94
CA HIS A 201 4.04 11.84 10.83
C HIS A 201 4.21 13.29 11.27
N ARG A 202 3.37 13.78 12.20
CA ARG A 202 3.53 15.12 12.78
C ARG A 202 4.87 15.28 13.49
N MET A 203 5.41 14.19 14.06
CA MET A 203 6.73 14.18 14.67
C MET A 203 7.88 14.41 13.69
N LYS A 204 7.64 14.39 12.37
CA LYS A 204 8.63 14.81 11.35
C LYS A 204 8.92 16.31 11.39
N THR A 205 8.00 17.13 11.92
CA THR A 205 8.12 18.62 11.92
C THR A 205 7.88 19.27 13.28
N ALA A 206 7.18 18.61 14.19
CA ALA A 206 6.91 19.11 15.54
C ALA A 206 7.39 18.09 16.57
N PRO A 207 7.94 18.49 17.72
CA PRO A 207 8.35 17.52 18.72
C PRO A 207 7.12 16.85 19.37
N GLY A 208 7.27 15.60 19.77
CA GLY A 208 6.28 14.83 20.53
C GLY A 208 6.93 13.91 21.56
N ASP A 209 6.14 13.14 22.30
CA ASP A 209 6.65 12.12 23.22
C ASP A 209 6.64 10.73 22.55
N PRO A 210 7.81 10.13 22.29
CA PRO A 210 7.90 8.77 21.75
C PRO A 210 7.20 7.71 22.61
N GLN A 211 7.13 7.89 23.94
CA GLN A 211 6.50 6.91 24.84
C GLN A 211 4.98 6.94 24.72
N GLU A 212 4.39 8.13 24.66
CA GLU A 212 2.94 8.27 24.41
C GLU A 212 2.56 7.67 23.05
N LEU A 213 3.41 7.88 22.04
CA LEU A 213 3.17 7.35 20.70
C LEU A 213 3.35 5.82 20.62
N GLU A 214 4.34 5.29 21.34
CA GLU A 214 4.55 3.85 21.50
C GLU A 214 3.30 3.17 22.08
N GLU A 215 2.72 3.74 23.13
CA GLU A 215 1.48 3.26 23.74
C GLU A 215 0.30 3.39 22.79
N MET A 216 0.16 4.52 22.10
CA MET A 216 -0.92 4.79 21.16
C MET A 216 -0.92 3.83 19.97
N LEU A 217 0.25 3.50 19.44
CA LEU A 217 0.42 2.58 18.31
C LEU A 217 0.45 1.10 18.73
N GLY A 218 0.41 0.81 20.03
CA GLY A 218 0.44 -0.56 20.56
C GLY A 218 1.74 -1.30 20.26
N VAL A 219 2.88 -0.60 20.29
CA VAL A 219 4.19 -1.20 19.98
C VAL A 219 4.52 -2.29 21.01
N GLY A 220 4.80 -3.50 20.52
CA GLY A 220 5.13 -4.65 21.36
C GLY A 220 6.43 -4.43 22.14
N ARG A 221 6.53 -5.07 23.32
CA ARG A 221 7.69 -4.92 24.23
C ARG A 221 9.04 -5.18 23.56
N GLU A 222 9.09 -6.18 22.69
CA GLU A 222 10.30 -6.59 21.98
C GLU A 222 10.75 -5.55 20.93
N ALA A 223 9.83 -4.74 20.41
CA ALA A 223 10.11 -3.72 19.40
C ALA A 223 10.36 -2.32 20.01
N ARG A 224 10.23 -2.15 21.34
CA ARG A 224 10.34 -0.84 22.01
C ARG A 224 11.67 -0.15 21.77
N GLU A 225 12.76 -0.88 21.94
CA GLU A 225 14.11 -0.30 21.79
C GLU A 225 14.35 0.17 20.35
N VAL A 226 13.94 -0.64 19.38
CA VAL A 226 14.03 -0.31 17.95
C VAL A 226 13.14 0.89 17.62
N PHE A 227 11.89 0.90 18.10
CA PHE A 227 10.97 2.02 17.90
C PHE A 227 11.50 3.32 18.48
N GLN A 228 12.03 3.30 19.71
CA GLN A 228 12.61 4.48 20.36
C GLN A 228 13.86 4.99 19.60
N SER A 229 14.62 4.10 18.95
CA SER A 229 15.77 4.49 18.12
C SER A 229 15.40 5.35 16.91
N PHE A 230 14.14 5.28 16.46
CA PHE A 230 13.64 6.06 15.32
C PHE A 230 13.48 7.56 15.62
N PHE A 231 13.66 7.97 16.87
CA PHE A 231 13.51 9.37 17.28
C PHE A 231 14.85 10.04 17.55
N THR A 232 14.86 11.37 17.43
CA THR A 232 16.01 12.24 17.68
C THR A 232 15.58 13.51 18.40
N PRO A 233 16.37 14.07 19.34
CA PRO A 233 16.09 15.39 19.91
C PRO A 233 16.38 16.53 18.93
N GLU A 234 17.09 16.25 17.82
CA GLU A 234 17.47 17.25 16.82
C GLU A 234 16.26 17.68 15.98
N PRO A 235 15.93 18.98 15.92
CA PRO A 235 14.84 19.46 15.07
C PRO A 235 15.21 19.34 13.58
N PRO A 236 14.23 19.12 12.69
CA PRO A 236 14.47 19.16 11.25
C PRO A 236 14.82 20.60 10.81
N PRO A 237 15.46 20.76 9.63
CA PRO A 237 15.65 22.06 9.02
C PRO A 237 14.30 22.79 8.85
N ALA A 238 14.31 24.11 9.09
CA ALA A 238 13.12 24.92 8.87
C ALA A 238 12.84 25.05 7.37
N TYR A 239 11.57 24.91 6.99
CA TYR A 239 11.13 25.08 5.62
C TYR A 239 11.09 26.55 5.21
N GLU A 240 11.72 26.88 4.07
CA GLU A 240 11.69 28.24 3.49
C GLU A 240 10.53 28.41 2.49
N ARG A 241 9.46 29.06 2.97
CA ARG A 241 8.28 29.37 2.16
C ARG A 241 8.61 30.33 1.02
N TYR A 242 8.03 30.08 -0.16
CA TYR A 242 8.10 31.01 -1.28
C TYR A 242 7.30 32.29 -1.00
N THR A 243 7.93 33.46 -1.12
CA THR A 243 7.32 34.77 -0.85
C THR A 243 7.22 35.70 -2.08
N GLY A 244 7.76 35.26 -3.23
CA GLY A 244 7.77 36.04 -4.47
C GLY A 244 6.39 36.29 -5.08
N ASP A 245 6.32 37.19 -6.06
CA ASP A 245 5.08 37.56 -6.75
C ASP A 245 4.67 36.58 -7.86
N GLY A 246 5.56 35.65 -8.23
CA GLY A 246 5.32 34.65 -9.28
C GLY A 246 4.90 33.29 -8.73
N ALA A 247 5.36 32.24 -9.42
CA ALA A 247 5.24 30.87 -8.95
C ALA A 247 6.62 30.19 -8.91
N ARG A 248 6.83 29.33 -7.92
CA ARG A 248 7.97 28.42 -7.79
C ARG A 248 7.50 27.00 -8.08
N TRP A 249 8.14 26.36 -9.05
CA TRP A 249 8.02 24.92 -9.26
C TRP A 249 9.26 24.19 -8.73
N ARG A 250 9.06 23.02 -8.13
CA ARG A 250 10.13 22.13 -7.69
C ARG A 250 9.81 20.72 -8.16
N TYR A 251 10.75 20.12 -8.89
CA TYR A 251 10.64 18.76 -9.40
C TYR A 251 11.28 17.78 -8.42
N PHE A 252 10.45 16.98 -7.75
CA PHE A 252 10.90 16.02 -6.73
C PHE A 252 11.34 14.69 -7.34
N GLY A 253 10.90 14.39 -8.56
CA GLY A 253 11.24 13.18 -9.29
C GLY A 253 10.02 12.51 -9.90
N HIS A 254 10.22 11.69 -10.94
CA HIS A 254 9.15 11.00 -11.66
C HIS A 254 8.08 11.98 -12.19
N ALA A 255 6.87 11.96 -11.62
CA ALA A 255 5.77 12.88 -11.94
C ALA A 255 5.51 13.88 -10.80
N CYS A 256 6.30 13.82 -9.72
CA CYS A 256 6.11 14.59 -8.51
C CYS A 256 6.62 16.03 -8.67
N ILE A 257 5.68 16.98 -8.69
CA ILE A 257 5.97 18.41 -8.81
C ILE A 257 5.25 19.15 -7.70
N LEU A 258 5.98 20.00 -6.98
CA LEU A 258 5.40 20.96 -6.06
C LEU A 258 5.39 22.35 -6.72
N LEU A 259 4.20 22.90 -6.90
CA LEU A 259 3.98 24.27 -7.36
C LEU A 259 3.57 25.14 -6.18
N GLU A 260 4.21 26.28 -6.03
CA GLU A 260 3.95 27.23 -4.94
C GLU A 260 3.80 28.65 -5.48
N THR A 261 2.85 29.38 -4.92
CA THR A 261 2.78 30.84 -4.97
C THR A 261 2.97 31.38 -3.55
N ARG A 262 2.91 32.70 -3.35
CA ARG A 262 2.97 33.30 -2.01
C ARG A 262 1.94 32.68 -1.05
N SER A 263 0.74 32.36 -1.54
CA SER A 263 -0.39 31.93 -0.70
C SER A 263 -0.79 30.46 -0.87
N THR A 264 -0.36 29.79 -1.94
CA THR A 264 -0.93 28.49 -2.33
C THR A 264 0.15 27.46 -2.66
N SER A 265 -0.02 26.22 -2.20
CA SER A 265 0.80 25.07 -2.54
C SER A 265 -0.02 23.94 -3.19
N ILE A 266 0.50 23.39 -4.29
CA ILE A 266 -0.12 22.31 -5.05
C ILE A 266 0.91 21.21 -5.28
N LEU A 267 0.63 19.99 -4.84
CA LEU A 267 1.48 18.82 -5.06
C LEU A 267 0.84 17.90 -6.11
N PHE A 268 1.55 17.65 -7.19
CA PHE A 268 1.14 16.75 -8.27
C PHE A 268 1.82 15.39 -8.08
N ASP A 269 1.08 14.30 -8.32
CA ASP A 269 1.53 12.89 -8.33
C ASP A 269 2.62 12.58 -7.27
N PRO A 270 2.26 12.61 -5.97
CA PRO A 270 3.24 12.57 -4.88
C PRO A 270 4.11 11.29 -4.91
N VAL A 271 5.40 11.50 -5.13
CA VAL A 271 6.48 10.52 -4.96
C VAL A 271 7.63 11.22 -4.26
N LEU A 272 7.93 10.85 -3.02
CA LEU A 272 8.89 11.57 -2.18
C LEU A 272 10.00 10.63 -1.73
N SER A 273 11.23 11.14 -1.70
CA SER A 273 12.36 10.45 -1.09
C SER A 273 12.58 10.87 0.36
N TYR A 274 13.35 10.06 1.09
CA TYR A 274 13.77 10.33 2.47
C TYR A 274 15.10 11.10 2.49
N THR A 275 15.44 11.63 3.68
CA THR A 275 16.69 12.37 3.87
C THR A 275 17.73 11.51 4.58
N TYR A 276 18.89 11.36 3.97
CA TYR A 276 20.09 10.71 4.51
C TYR A 276 21.31 11.23 3.75
N GLU A 277 22.52 10.94 4.23
CA GLU A 277 23.75 11.39 3.60
C GLU A 277 23.85 10.85 2.16
N SER A 278 23.88 11.75 1.18
CA SER A 278 23.96 11.42 -0.24
C SER A 278 24.76 12.48 -0.99
N ARG A 279 25.43 12.07 -2.07
CA ARG A 279 26.15 12.97 -2.98
C ARG A 279 25.23 13.64 -4.02
N ILE A 280 23.97 13.23 -4.09
CA ILE A 280 23.01 13.69 -5.08
C ILE A 280 22.10 14.73 -4.42
N SER A 281 22.12 15.96 -4.96
CA SER A 281 21.15 16.99 -4.60
C SER A 281 19.75 16.56 -5.04
N ARG A 282 18.79 16.59 -4.12
CA ARG A 282 17.40 16.17 -4.33
C ARG A 282 16.46 16.96 -3.44
N TYR A 283 15.18 16.97 -3.80
CA TYR A 283 14.13 17.32 -2.86
C TYR A 283 13.60 16.06 -2.17
N THR A 284 13.36 16.16 -0.88
CA THR A 284 12.83 15.10 -0.01
C THR A 284 11.54 15.59 0.63
N TYR A 285 10.86 14.76 1.41
CA TYR A 285 9.69 15.25 2.16
C TYR A 285 10.00 16.42 3.12
N GLN A 286 11.26 16.63 3.54
CA GLN A 286 11.64 17.80 4.37
C GLN A 286 11.52 19.12 3.60
N ASP A 287 11.52 19.05 2.27
CA ASP A 287 11.35 20.18 1.38
C ASP A 287 9.87 20.53 1.14
N LEU A 288 8.93 19.87 1.81
CA LEU A 288 7.51 20.19 1.74
C LEU A 288 7.14 21.39 2.63
N PRO A 289 6.18 22.23 2.20
CA PRO A 289 5.60 23.24 3.05
C PRO A 289 4.82 22.64 4.22
N SER A 290 4.57 23.43 5.26
CA SER A 290 3.76 23.01 6.42
C SER A 290 2.31 22.66 6.07
N SER A 291 1.83 23.08 4.89
CA SER A 291 0.52 22.74 4.35
C SER A 291 0.59 22.57 2.84
N ILE A 292 -0.15 21.59 2.32
CA ILE A 292 -0.42 21.40 0.89
C ILE A 292 -1.89 21.70 0.69
N ASP A 293 -2.22 22.78 -0.02
CA ASP A 293 -3.61 23.20 -0.20
C ASP A 293 -4.36 22.28 -1.17
N TYR A 294 -3.65 21.77 -2.18
CA TYR A 294 -4.20 20.87 -3.19
C TYR A 294 -3.23 19.73 -3.50
N VAL A 295 -3.75 18.50 -3.50
CA VAL A 295 -3.06 17.33 -4.04
C VAL A 295 -3.77 16.92 -5.32
N ILE A 296 -3.02 16.79 -6.41
CA ILE A 296 -3.54 16.40 -7.72
C ILE A 296 -2.90 15.07 -8.10
N ILE A 297 -3.74 14.07 -8.30
CA ILE A 297 -3.34 12.75 -8.78
C ILE A 297 -3.89 12.60 -10.21
N THR A 298 -3.01 12.37 -11.17
CA THR A 298 -3.37 12.31 -12.59
C THR A 298 -4.14 11.05 -12.92
N HIS A 299 -3.70 9.89 -12.41
CA HIS A 299 -4.34 8.60 -12.62
C HIS A 299 -3.86 7.56 -11.58
N ASN A 300 -4.51 6.40 -11.58
CA ASN A 300 -4.33 5.35 -10.57
C ASN A 300 -3.26 4.31 -10.93
N HIS A 301 -2.09 4.75 -11.41
CA HIS A 301 -0.92 3.88 -11.55
C HIS A 301 0.03 4.04 -10.36
N GLN A 302 0.72 2.95 -10.01
CA GLN A 302 1.51 2.83 -8.77
C GLN A 302 2.60 3.89 -8.63
N ASP A 303 3.11 4.40 -9.75
CA ASP A 303 4.14 5.43 -9.84
C ASP A 303 3.58 6.86 -9.72
N HIS A 304 2.25 7.05 -9.78
CA HIS A 304 1.56 8.33 -9.60
C HIS A 304 0.79 8.43 -8.27
N ILE A 305 0.55 7.29 -7.61
CA ILE A 305 -0.06 7.21 -6.27
C ILE A 305 0.70 6.20 -5.41
N LEU A 306 1.76 6.66 -4.76
CA LEU A 306 2.42 5.90 -3.69
C LEU A 306 1.72 6.16 -2.36
N PHE A 307 1.44 5.08 -1.63
CA PHE A 307 0.79 5.15 -0.32
C PHE A 307 1.77 5.48 0.81
N GLU A 308 3.05 5.22 0.58
CA GLU A 308 4.18 5.48 1.47
C GLU A 308 4.52 6.97 1.58
#